data_AF-A0A1T5M5J8-F1
#
_entry.id   AF-A0A1T5M5J8-F1
#
_cell.length_a   1.000
_cell.length_b   1.000
_cell.length_c   1.000
_cell.angle_alpha   90.00
_cell.angle_beta   90.00
_cell.angle_gamma   90.00
#
_symmetry.space_group_name_H-M   'P 1'
#
loop_
_entity.id
_entity.type
_entity.pdbx_description
1 polymer ?
#
loop_
_entity_poly.entity_id
_entity_poly.type
_entity_poly.pdbx_seq_one_letter_code
_entity_poly.pdbx_strand_id
1 'polypeptide(L)'
;EEIKPQKKEEIKPEKKDKSKKHDKNQFSKRTEIHYKKYHKMVYKYVKDILKYHEKVEPFEKNIEGYKWWKMNYDRQSIYRGFLPFFGYILSIYANNPYVYYMNNCYNLMNKYGHYIFGVAYDKDMEVKYYVYGVPGRYVATDQPCQGMTGFISWYPLEDREPEKGDYGYWLLHIDSKTGNAVFPMKPTVPPMN
;
A
#
# COMPACT_ATOMS: atom_id res chain seq x y z
N GLU A 1 41.88 -38.14 39.72
CA GLU A 1 41.58 -39.43 39.06
C GLU A 1 40.13 -39.48 38.64
N GLU A 2 39.91 -40.03 37.44
CA GLU A 2 38.70 -40.67 36.91
C GLU A 2 37.36 -39.93 36.99
N ILE A 3 37.11 -39.16 35.93
CA ILE A 3 35.77 -38.97 35.38
C ILE A 3 35.35 -40.31 34.74
N LYS A 4 34.38 -41.01 35.33
CA LYS A 4 33.72 -42.18 34.72
C LYS A 4 32.41 -41.76 34.03
N PRO A 5 32.06 -42.34 32.86
CA PRO A 5 31.12 -41.76 31.91
C PRO A 5 29.68 -42.26 32.11
N GLN A 6 28.70 -41.37 32.05
CA GLN A 6 27.29 -41.76 31.97
C GLN A 6 26.85 -41.97 30.52
N LYS A 7 26.13 -43.08 30.31
CA LYS A 7 25.68 -43.67 29.05
C LYS A 7 24.81 -42.72 28.22
N LYS A 8 25.05 -42.75 26.90
CA LYS A 8 24.13 -42.26 25.87
C LYS A 8 22.86 -43.12 25.87
N GLU A 9 21.70 -42.52 26.09
CA GLU A 9 20.42 -43.12 25.70
C GLU A 9 20.17 -42.83 24.22
N GLU A 10 19.98 -43.90 23.44
CA GLU A 10 19.59 -43.85 22.04
C GLU A 10 18.11 -43.45 21.92
N ILE A 11 17.85 -42.24 21.41
CA ILE A 11 16.52 -41.83 20.97
C ILE A 11 16.25 -42.52 19.63
N LYS A 12 15.33 -43.49 19.63
CA LYS A 12 14.81 -44.12 18.41
C LYS A 12 14.10 -43.08 17.55
N PRO A 13 14.30 -43.05 16.22
CA PRO A 13 13.62 -42.09 15.35
C PRO A 13 12.13 -42.43 15.24
N GLU A 14 11.28 -41.49 15.66
CA GLU A 14 9.85 -41.49 15.38
C GLU A 14 9.60 -41.57 13.87
N LYS A 15 8.81 -42.57 13.47
CA LYS A 15 8.39 -42.76 12.08
C LYS A 15 7.51 -41.59 11.65
N LYS A 16 8.01 -40.75 10.73
CA LYS A 16 7.22 -39.74 10.02
C LYS A 16 6.06 -40.39 9.27
N ASP A 17 4.85 -40.18 9.79
CA ASP A 17 3.61 -40.53 9.11
C ASP A 17 3.46 -39.69 7.84
N LYS A 18 3.26 -40.38 6.70
CA LYS A 18 3.27 -39.84 5.33
C LYS A 18 1.88 -39.32 4.89
N SER A 19 0.97 -39.03 5.82
CA SER A 19 -0.44 -38.73 5.53
C SER A 19 -0.76 -37.26 5.16
N LYS A 20 0.15 -36.29 5.32
CA LYS A 20 -0.16 -34.83 5.17
C LYS A 20 -0.08 -34.21 3.75
N LYS A 21 0.07 -34.99 2.68
CA LYS A 21 0.25 -34.42 1.32
C LYS A 21 -1.05 -34.17 0.53
N HIS A 22 -2.14 -34.89 0.80
CA HIS A 22 -3.36 -34.77 0.00
C HIS A 22 -4.27 -33.58 0.38
N ASP A 23 -4.23 -33.14 1.64
CA ASP A 23 -5.12 -32.08 2.17
C ASP A 23 -4.67 -30.65 1.83
N LYS A 24 -3.35 -30.41 1.74
CA LYS A 24 -2.80 -29.06 1.47
C LYS A 24 -3.20 -28.52 0.10
N ASN A 25 -3.34 -29.41 -0.88
CA ASN A 25 -3.63 -29.03 -2.27
C ASN A 25 -5.11 -28.66 -2.49
N GLN A 26 -6.01 -29.26 -1.70
CA GLN A 26 -7.43 -28.92 -1.73
C GLN A 26 -7.71 -27.64 -0.93
N PHE A 27 -7.02 -27.45 0.20
CA PHE A 27 -7.05 -26.22 0.98
C PHE A 27 -6.49 -25.02 0.20
N SER A 28 -5.36 -25.17 -0.49
CA SER A 28 -4.78 -24.09 -1.31
C SER A 28 -5.72 -23.68 -2.45
N LYS A 29 -6.35 -24.64 -3.14
CA LYS A 29 -7.28 -24.38 -4.24
C LYS A 29 -8.57 -23.69 -3.76
N ARG A 30 -9.13 -24.09 -2.62
CA ARG A 30 -10.29 -23.41 -1.99
C ARG A 30 -9.93 -21.98 -1.58
N THR A 31 -8.73 -21.79 -1.03
CA THR A 31 -8.20 -20.50 -0.61
C THR A 31 -8.03 -19.56 -1.82
N GLU A 32 -7.47 -20.06 -2.93
CA GLU A 32 -7.31 -19.30 -4.16
C GLU A 32 -8.66 -18.87 -4.77
N ILE A 33 -9.66 -19.76 -4.76
CA ILE A 33 -11.03 -19.44 -5.21
C ILE A 33 -11.64 -18.34 -4.35
N HIS A 34 -11.46 -18.42 -3.02
CA HIS A 34 -11.95 -17.41 -2.09
C HIS A 34 -11.30 -16.04 -2.34
N TYR A 35 -9.98 -15.98 -2.47
CA TYR A 35 -9.26 -14.74 -2.78
C TYR A 35 -9.69 -14.15 -4.14
N LYS A 36 -9.89 -14.98 -5.17
CA LYS A 36 -10.40 -14.51 -6.46
C LYS A 36 -11.80 -13.91 -6.33
N LYS A 37 -12.70 -14.53 -5.55
CA LYS A 37 -14.05 -13.99 -5.32
C LYS A 37 -14.01 -12.68 -4.55
N TYR A 38 -13.21 -12.62 -3.48
CA TYR A 38 -13.04 -11.41 -2.68
C TYR A 38 -12.47 -10.26 -3.51
N HIS A 39 -11.39 -10.50 -4.26
CA HIS A 39 -10.78 -9.52 -5.14
C HIS A 39 -11.79 -8.92 -6.14
N LYS A 40 -12.60 -9.76 -6.80
CA LYS A 40 -13.67 -9.29 -7.71
C LYS A 40 -14.72 -8.44 -7.01
N MET A 41 -15.11 -8.82 -5.79
CA MET A 41 -16.07 -8.05 -4.99
C MET A 41 -15.52 -6.68 -4.60
N VAL A 42 -14.27 -6.61 -4.13
CA VAL A 42 -13.60 -5.34 -3.79
C VAL A 42 -13.49 -4.46 -5.02
N TYR A 43 -13.08 -5.01 -6.18
CA TYR A 43 -12.99 -4.22 -7.40
C TYR A 43 -14.34 -3.66 -7.85
N LYS A 44 -15.41 -4.44 -7.76
CA LYS A 44 -16.76 -3.96 -8.06
C LYS A 44 -17.16 -2.80 -7.13
N TYR A 45 -16.94 -2.96 -5.83
CA TYR A 45 -17.18 -1.92 -4.83
C TYR A 45 -16.40 -0.64 -5.13
N VAL A 46 -15.11 -0.76 -5.45
CA VAL A 46 -14.26 0.37 -5.86
C VAL A 46 -14.85 1.05 -7.09
N LYS A 47 -15.16 0.31 -8.15
CA LYS A 47 -15.77 0.89 -9.35
C LYS A 47 -17.05 1.67 -9.04
N ASP A 48 -17.89 1.15 -8.16
CA ASP A 48 -19.15 1.80 -7.80
C ASP A 48 -18.93 3.12 -7.06
N ILE A 49 -17.93 3.20 -6.16
CA ILE A 49 -17.53 4.46 -5.51
C ILE A 49 -16.95 5.46 -6.51
N LEU A 50 -16.06 4.99 -7.39
CA LEU A 50 -15.34 5.87 -8.32
C LEU A 50 -16.25 6.53 -9.38
N LYS A 51 -17.47 6.02 -9.60
CA LYS A 51 -18.47 6.68 -10.47
C LYS A 51 -18.89 8.06 -9.97
N TYR A 52 -18.76 8.32 -8.67
CA TYR A 52 -19.16 9.58 -8.04
C TYR A 52 -17.98 10.54 -7.84
N HIS A 53 -16.80 10.16 -8.31
CA HIS A 53 -15.57 10.94 -8.15
C HIS A 53 -15.03 11.38 -9.50
N GLU A 54 -14.37 12.53 -9.52
CA GLU A 54 -13.78 13.10 -10.73
C GLU A 54 -12.61 12.24 -11.20
N LYS A 55 -12.68 11.68 -12.42
CA LYS A 55 -11.52 11.07 -13.07
C LYS A 55 -10.57 12.18 -13.51
N VAL A 56 -9.29 12.06 -13.20
CA VAL A 56 -8.27 13.07 -13.48
C VAL A 56 -7.04 12.45 -14.15
N GLU A 57 -6.24 13.29 -14.79
CA GLU A 57 -4.90 12.97 -15.30
C GLU A 57 -3.93 13.91 -14.57
N PRO A 58 -3.46 13.54 -13.36
CA PRO A 58 -2.78 14.47 -12.47
C PRO A 58 -1.33 14.77 -12.87
N PHE A 59 -0.79 14.04 -13.85
CA PHE A 59 0.60 14.12 -14.26
C PHE A 59 0.68 14.46 -15.74
N GLU A 60 1.56 15.39 -16.12
CA GLU A 60 1.85 15.70 -17.52
C GLU A 60 2.36 14.45 -18.25
N LYS A 61 3.25 13.69 -17.59
CA LYS A 61 3.62 12.35 -18.01
C LYS A 61 2.83 11.31 -17.25
N ASN A 62 1.89 10.68 -17.95
CA ASN A 62 1.08 9.62 -17.38
C ASN A 62 1.88 8.35 -17.06
N ILE A 63 1.48 7.68 -15.97
CA ILE A 63 2.01 6.37 -15.60
C ILE A 63 1.23 5.29 -16.36
N GLU A 64 1.93 4.54 -17.22
CA GLU A 64 1.31 3.51 -18.06
C GLU A 64 0.53 2.48 -17.24
N GLY A 65 -0.73 2.24 -17.63
CA GLY A 65 -1.61 1.28 -16.96
C GLY A 65 -2.31 1.83 -15.71
N TYR A 66 -2.14 3.11 -15.37
CA TYR A 66 -2.79 3.74 -14.22
C TYR A 66 -3.98 4.57 -14.67
N LYS A 67 -5.01 4.60 -13.83
CA LYS A 67 -6.14 5.54 -13.93
C LYS A 67 -6.34 6.21 -12.60
N TRP A 68 -6.64 7.50 -12.59
CA TRP A 68 -6.67 8.30 -11.37
C TRP A 68 -8.02 8.99 -11.17
N TRP A 69 -8.36 9.14 -9.89
CA TRP A 69 -9.53 9.87 -9.44
C TRP A 69 -9.13 10.84 -8.35
N LYS A 70 -9.65 12.07 -8.42
CA LYS A 70 -9.50 13.05 -7.36
C LYS A 70 -10.52 12.78 -6.26
N MET A 71 -10.02 12.64 -5.05
CA MET A 71 -10.79 12.39 -3.85
C MET A 71 -10.78 13.66 -3.02
N ASN A 72 -11.91 14.38 -3.00
CA ASN A 72 -12.04 15.57 -2.16
C ASN A 72 -11.88 15.18 -0.70
N TYR A 73 -11.09 15.98 0.02
CA TYR A 73 -10.79 15.74 1.40
C TYR A 73 -11.53 16.75 2.28
N ASP A 74 -12.54 16.27 3.01
CA ASP A 74 -13.18 17.01 4.09
C ASP A 74 -13.09 16.18 5.38
N ARG A 75 -12.58 16.81 6.45
CA ARG A 75 -12.42 16.21 7.78
C ARG A 75 -13.74 15.63 8.31
N GLN A 76 -14.87 16.23 7.96
CA GLN A 76 -16.18 15.79 8.44
C GLN A 76 -16.72 14.60 7.64
N SER A 77 -16.35 14.51 6.36
CA SER A 77 -16.84 13.47 5.44
C SER A 77 -15.86 12.33 5.20
N ILE A 78 -14.65 12.36 5.76
CA ILE A 78 -13.61 11.33 5.53
C ILE A 78 -14.07 9.90 5.87
N TYR A 79 -15.03 9.76 6.78
CA TYR A 79 -15.60 8.47 7.17
C TYR A 79 -16.74 7.99 6.24
N ARG A 80 -17.18 8.82 5.29
CA ARG A 80 -18.26 8.51 4.34
C ARG A 80 -17.68 7.91 3.05
N GLY A 81 -17.52 6.60 3.05
CA GLY A 81 -17.07 5.83 1.88
C GLY A 81 -15.60 5.48 1.95
N PHE A 82 -15.30 4.30 2.49
CA PHE A 82 -13.92 3.83 2.61
C PHE A 82 -13.48 3.20 1.29
N LEU A 83 -12.54 3.84 0.61
CA LEU A 83 -11.75 3.13 -0.40
C LEU A 83 -11.00 1.95 0.27
N PRO A 84 -10.69 0.88 -0.49
CA PRO A 84 -10.06 -0.29 0.08
C PRO A 84 -8.72 0.08 0.70
N PHE A 85 -8.44 -0.51 1.86
CA PHE A 85 -7.18 -0.31 2.56
C PHE A 85 -6.92 1.15 3.01
N PHE A 86 -7.97 1.98 3.12
CA PHE A 86 -7.86 3.33 3.70
C PHE A 86 -7.28 3.33 5.13
N GLY A 87 -7.24 2.17 5.78
CA GLY A 87 -6.48 1.94 7.01
C GLY A 87 -5.02 2.40 6.94
N TYR A 88 -4.32 2.31 5.81
CA TYR A 88 -2.95 2.84 5.68
C TYR A 88 -2.87 4.38 5.80
N ILE A 89 -3.98 5.06 5.51
CA ILE A 89 -4.11 6.51 5.65
C ILE A 89 -4.48 6.87 7.10
N LEU A 90 -5.36 6.07 7.71
CA LEU A 90 -5.89 6.29 9.07
C LEU A 90 -4.96 5.80 10.19
N SER A 91 -4.14 4.78 9.95
CA SER A 91 -3.36 4.07 10.99
C SER A 91 -2.29 4.92 11.67
N ILE A 92 -2.09 6.15 11.20
CA ILE A 92 -1.10 7.09 11.71
C ILE A 92 -1.52 7.70 13.07
N TYR A 93 -2.78 7.50 13.50
CA TYR A 93 -3.31 8.07 14.74
C TYR A 93 -3.07 7.25 16.02
N ALA A 94 -2.61 6.00 15.91
CA ALA A 94 -2.54 5.13 17.09
C ALA A 94 -1.16 5.24 17.78
N ASN A 95 -1.01 6.26 18.64
CA ASN A 95 -0.13 6.24 19.81
C ASN A 95 1.39 6.42 19.62
N ASN A 96 1.88 6.93 18.49
CA ASN A 96 3.30 7.25 18.35
C ASN A 96 3.57 8.77 18.50
N PRO A 97 4.13 9.24 19.64
CA PRO A 97 4.41 10.66 19.85
C PRO A 97 5.46 11.23 18.89
N TYR A 98 6.32 10.39 18.29
CA TYR A 98 7.30 10.83 17.30
C TYR A 98 6.66 11.24 15.96
N VAL A 99 5.48 10.69 15.64
CA VAL A 99 4.77 10.99 14.39
C VAL A 99 3.98 12.30 14.48
N TYR A 100 3.72 12.79 15.69
CA TYR A 100 2.97 14.03 15.92
C TYR A 100 3.64 15.26 15.29
N TYR A 101 4.98 15.29 15.28
CA TYR A 101 5.77 16.40 14.73
C TYR A 101 6.07 16.25 13.23
N MET A 102 5.63 15.17 12.60
CA MET A 102 5.85 14.91 11.18
C MET A 102 4.61 15.27 10.36
N ASN A 103 4.80 15.72 9.11
CA ASN A 103 3.68 15.79 8.18
C ASN A 103 3.21 14.37 7.88
N ASN A 104 1.98 14.06 8.28
CA ASN A 104 1.31 12.82 7.96
C ASN A 104 0.33 13.03 6.79
N CYS A 105 -0.30 11.93 6.33
CA CYS A 105 -1.27 11.99 5.25
C CYS A 105 -2.40 12.99 5.54
N TYR A 106 -2.91 13.05 6.77
CA TYR A 106 -3.99 13.96 7.14
C TYR A 106 -3.58 15.43 6.99
N ASN A 107 -2.42 15.81 7.50
CA ASN A 107 -1.92 17.20 7.43
C ASN A 107 -1.83 17.66 5.98
N LEU A 108 -1.28 16.81 5.12
CA LEU A 108 -1.09 17.10 3.69
C LEU A 108 -2.41 17.12 2.93
N MET A 109 -3.27 16.10 3.09
CA MET A 109 -4.58 16.07 2.45
C MET A 109 -5.47 17.23 2.88
N ASN A 110 -5.40 17.63 4.15
CA ASN A 110 -6.11 18.81 4.66
C ASN A 110 -5.54 20.11 4.09
N LYS A 111 -4.21 20.23 4.00
CA LYS A 111 -3.54 21.41 3.42
C LYS A 111 -3.92 21.62 1.96
N TYR A 112 -3.98 20.55 1.17
CA TYR A 112 -4.25 20.61 -0.27
C TYR A 112 -5.73 20.34 -0.63
N GLY A 113 -6.58 19.99 0.35
CA GLY A 113 -8.02 19.75 0.18
C GLY A 113 -8.38 18.48 -0.60
N HIS A 114 -7.42 17.62 -0.92
CA HIS A 114 -7.67 16.39 -1.67
C HIS A 114 -6.54 15.37 -1.53
N TYR A 115 -6.79 14.17 -2.04
CA TYR A 115 -5.79 13.20 -2.46
C TYR A 115 -6.21 12.58 -3.79
N ILE A 116 -5.35 11.77 -4.40
CA ILE A 116 -5.72 10.99 -5.58
C ILE A 116 -5.76 9.50 -5.24
N PHE A 117 -6.72 8.80 -5.84
CA PHE A 117 -6.79 7.34 -5.80
C PHE A 117 -6.54 6.80 -7.20
N GLY A 118 -5.63 5.83 -7.29
CA GLY A 118 -5.21 5.19 -8.52
C GLY A 118 -5.63 3.73 -8.56
N VAL A 119 -5.97 3.25 -9.76
CA VAL A 119 -6.08 1.83 -10.07
C VAL A 119 -5.06 1.50 -11.15
N ALA A 120 -4.11 0.64 -10.82
CA ALA A 120 -3.10 0.15 -11.74
C ALA A 120 -3.51 -1.22 -12.30
N TYR A 121 -3.45 -1.36 -13.60
CA TYR A 121 -3.83 -2.57 -14.34
C TYR A 121 -2.58 -3.32 -14.82
N ASP A 122 -2.69 -4.65 -14.90
CA ASP A 122 -1.72 -5.45 -15.65
C ASP A 122 -2.06 -5.48 -17.16
N LYS A 123 -1.26 -6.25 -17.91
CA LYS A 123 -1.42 -6.37 -19.38
C LYS A 123 -2.74 -7.02 -19.79
N ASP A 124 -3.35 -7.79 -18.90
CA ASP A 124 -4.62 -8.48 -19.13
C ASP A 124 -5.82 -7.64 -18.66
N MET A 125 -5.58 -6.37 -18.31
CA MET A 125 -6.59 -5.43 -17.78
C MET A 125 -7.20 -5.86 -16.43
N GLU A 126 -6.52 -6.74 -15.70
CA GLU A 126 -6.87 -7.08 -14.33
C GLU A 126 -6.24 -6.07 -13.36
N VAL A 127 -6.93 -5.82 -12.25
CA VAL A 127 -6.42 -4.88 -11.25
C VAL A 127 -5.20 -5.49 -10.57
N LYS A 128 -4.08 -4.78 -10.67
CA LYS A 128 -2.82 -5.16 -10.04
C LYS A 128 -2.64 -4.45 -8.71
N TYR A 129 -2.76 -3.12 -8.70
CA TYR A 129 -2.58 -2.29 -7.50
C TYR A 129 -3.72 -1.29 -7.30
N TYR A 130 -4.04 -1.04 -6.04
CA TYR A 130 -4.68 0.20 -5.62
C TYR A 130 -3.61 1.16 -5.13
N VAL A 131 -3.75 2.44 -5.45
CA VAL A 131 -2.69 3.42 -5.23
C VAL A 131 -3.28 4.64 -4.55
N TYR A 132 -2.66 5.08 -3.46
CA TYR A 132 -2.98 6.35 -2.82
C TYR A 132 -1.89 7.34 -3.14
N GLY A 133 -2.26 8.50 -3.67
CA GLY A 133 -1.37 9.64 -3.89
C GLY A 133 -1.71 10.78 -2.94
N VAL A 134 -0.82 11.08 -2.00
CA VAL A 134 -0.95 12.23 -1.09
C VAL A 134 -0.17 13.40 -1.68
N PRO A 135 -0.81 14.57 -1.90
CA PRO A 135 -0.12 15.72 -2.47
C PRO A 135 0.97 16.22 -1.52
N GLY A 136 2.12 16.59 -2.07
CA GLY A 136 3.26 17.06 -1.28
C GLY A 136 4.40 17.54 -2.18
N ARG A 137 5.20 18.45 -1.66
CA ARG A 137 6.37 18.96 -2.38
C ARG A 137 7.50 17.92 -2.40
N TYR A 138 8.42 18.06 -3.35
CA TYR A 138 9.66 17.29 -3.42
C TYR A 138 10.67 17.76 -2.36
N VAL A 139 10.37 17.47 -1.09
CA VAL A 139 11.19 17.74 0.10
C VAL A 139 10.90 16.71 1.19
N ALA A 140 11.89 16.41 2.02
CA ALA A 140 11.76 15.38 3.07
C ALA A 140 10.64 15.67 4.07
N THR A 141 10.35 16.94 4.35
CA THR A 141 9.28 17.31 5.30
C THR A 141 7.88 17.17 4.74
N ASP A 142 7.70 17.05 3.43
CA ASP A 142 6.38 16.84 2.81
C ASP A 142 6.16 15.35 2.46
N GLN A 143 7.13 14.47 2.77
CA GLN A 143 6.95 13.02 2.67
C GLN A 143 6.09 12.52 3.85
N PRO A 144 4.94 11.86 3.60
CA PRO A 144 4.06 11.38 4.67
C PRO A 144 4.81 10.47 5.65
N CYS A 145 4.83 10.86 6.93
CA CYS A 145 5.53 10.16 8.01
C CYS A 145 6.99 9.81 7.67
N GLN A 146 7.67 10.64 6.87
CA GLN A 146 9.03 10.39 6.38
C GLN A 146 9.20 9.02 5.71
N GLY A 147 8.13 8.50 5.09
CA GLY A 147 8.12 7.22 4.39
C GLY A 147 7.84 5.98 5.25
N MET A 148 7.73 6.10 6.58
CA MET A 148 7.49 4.97 7.49
C MET A 148 6.20 4.18 7.17
N THR A 149 5.23 4.83 6.52
CA THR A 149 3.92 4.25 6.18
C THR A 149 3.85 3.70 4.75
N GLY A 150 4.98 3.64 4.03
CA GLY A 150 5.08 3.11 2.67
C GLY A 150 4.91 4.15 1.55
N PHE A 151 4.69 5.41 1.89
CA PHE A 151 4.71 6.56 0.96
C PHE A 151 6.16 6.94 0.60
N ILE A 152 6.81 6.08 -0.19
CA ILE A 152 8.26 6.18 -0.46
C ILE A 152 8.61 6.59 -1.89
N SER A 153 7.63 6.66 -2.79
CA SER A 153 7.84 7.11 -4.17
C SER A 153 7.12 8.44 -4.37
N TRP A 154 7.80 9.41 -4.95
CA TRP A 154 7.22 10.71 -5.32
C TRP A 154 7.15 10.82 -6.84
N TYR A 155 6.03 11.33 -7.35
CA TYR A 155 5.81 11.53 -8.78
C TYR A 155 5.46 13.00 -9.07
N PRO A 156 6.20 13.67 -9.98
CA PRO A 156 6.00 15.08 -10.29
C PRO A 156 4.71 15.33 -11.06
N LEU A 157 4.15 16.55 -10.94
CA LEU A 157 3.09 17.00 -11.84
C LEU A 157 3.60 17.27 -13.25
N GLU A 158 4.81 17.81 -13.38
CA GLU A 158 5.42 18.28 -14.62
C GLU A 158 6.41 17.25 -15.18
N ASP A 159 6.50 17.09 -16.50
CA ASP A 159 7.48 16.19 -17.16
C ASP A 159 8.83 16.88 -17.34
N ARG A 160 9.48 17.17 -16.21
CA ARG A 160 10.85 17.68 -16.15
C ARG A 160 11.60 17.10 -14.96
N GLU A 161 12.90 17.34 -14.94
CA GLU A 161 13.72 16.97 -13.77
C GLU A 161 13.19 17.67 -12.51
N PRO A 162 12.87 16.90 -11.44
CA PRO A 162 12.34 17.47 -10.22
C PRO A 162 13.35 18.34 -9.47
N GLU A 163 12.91 19.53 -9.10
CA GLU A 163 13.64 20.48 -8.26
C GLU A 163 13.06 20.53 -6.84
N LYS A 164 13.91 20.91 -5.88
CA LYS A 164 13.52 21.02 -4.48
C LYS A 164 12.31 21.95 -4.35
N GLY A 165 11.21 21.41 -3.81
CA GLY A 165 9.98 22.18 -3.59
C GLY A 165 8.93 22.05 -4.69
N ASP A 166 9.24 21.37 -5.80
CA ASP A 166 8.27 21.06 -6.84
C ASP A 166 7.06 20.30 -6.32
N TYR A 167 5.90 20.49 -6.95
CA TYR A 167 4.66 19.83 -6.55
C TYR A 167 4.49 18.48 -7.25
N GLY A 168 3.90 17.54 -6.51
CA GLY A 168 3.64 16.18 -6.96
C GLY A 168 2.86 15.40 -5.93
N TYR A 169 2.88 14.08 -6.07
CA TYR A 169 2.20 13.16 -5.16
C TYR A 169 3.17 12.11 -4.63
N TRP A 170 3.12 11.91 -3.31
CA TRP A 170 3.72 10.75 -2.66
C TRP A 170 2.78 9.56 -2.81
N LEU A 171 3.28 8.45 -3.34
CA LEU A 171 2.51 7.28 -3.74
C LEU A 171 2.74 6.10 -2.79
N LEU A 172 1.64 5.46 -2.39
CA LEU A 172 1.60 4.16 -1.74
C LEU A 172 0.90 3.17 -2.67
N HIS A 173 1.58 2.09 -3.04
CA HIS A 173 0.98 1.00 -3.83
C HIS A 173 0.58 -0.14 -2.90
N ILE A 174 -0.61 -0.67 -3.13
CA ILE A 174 -1.17 -1.76 -2.36
C ILE A 174 -1.54 -2.87 -3.33
N ASP A 175 -1.01 -4.06 -3.11
CA ASP A 175 -1.36 -5.25 -3.89
C ASP A 175 -2.85 -5.55 -3.73
N SER A 176 -3.56 -5.57 -4.85
CA SER A 176 -5.02 -5.66 -4.87
C SER A 176 -5.58 -7.02 -4.44
N LYS A 177 -4.72 -8.05 -4.33
CA LYS A 177 -5.10 -9.41 -3.91
C LYS A 177 -4.79 -9.65 -2.44
N THR A 178 -3.65 -9.14 -1.97
CA THR A 178 -3.13 -9.39 -0.62
C THR A 178 -3.40 -8.23 0.35
N GLY A 179 -3.61 -7.01 -0.13
CA GLY A 179 -3.74 -5.81 0.69
C GLY A 179 -2.43 -5.31 1.31
N ASN A 180 -1.29 -5.89 0.92
CA ASN A 180 0.02 -5.50 1.41
C ASN A 180 0.54 -4.28 0.65
N ALA A 181 1.21 -3.37 1.37
CA ALA A 181 2.02 -2.35 0.75
C ALA A 181 3.15 -3.00 -0.09
N VAL A 182 3.34 -2.49 -1.31
CA VAL A 182 4.34 -2.97 -2.28
C VAL A 182 5.03 -1.77 -2.92
N PHE A 183 6.21 -2.01 -3.51
CA PHE A 183 7.08 -0.94 -4.00
C PHE A 183 7.50 -1.20 -5.45
N PRO A 184 6.56 -1.10 -6.42
CA PRO A 184 6.86 -1.36 -7.83
C PRO A 184 7.67 -0.23 -8.48
N MET A 185 7.73 0.95 -7.85
CA MET A 185 8.50 2.10 -8.30
C MET A 185 9.77 2.23 -7.49
N LYS A 186 10.80 2.85 -8.09
CA LYS A 186 12.02 3.20 -7.36
C LYS A 186 11.65 4.15 -6.21
N PRO A 187 12.10 3.89 -4.97
CA PRO A 187 11.94 4.84 -3.88
C PRO A 187 12.65 6.15 -4.19
N THR A 188 12.02 7.26 -3.81
CA THR A 188 12.56 8.60 -4.00
C THR A 188 13.29 9.03 -2.74
N VAL A 189 14.50 9.57 -2.88
CA VAL A 189 15.23 10.21 -1.78
C VAL A 189 15.02 11.73 -1.91
N PRO A 190 14.09 12.33 -1.16
CA PRO A 190 13.83 13.75 -1.28
C PRO A 190 14.98 14.59 -0.70
N PRO A 191 15.19 15.82 -1.22
CA PRO A 191 16.15 16.74 -0.64
C PRO A 191 15.73 17.14 0.77
N MET A 192 16.73 17.31 1.64
CA MET A 192 16.52 17.89 2.97
C MET A 192 16.19 19.39 2.84
N ASN A 193 15.43 19.89 3.82
CA ASN A 193 15.12 21.32 3.91
C ASN A 193 16.37 22.18 4.10
#